data_AF-V8N6U5-F1
#
_entry.id   AF-V8N6U5-F1
#
_cell.length_a   1.000
_cell.length_b   1.000
_cell.length_c   1.000
_cell.angle_alpha   90.00
_cell.angle_beta   90.00
_cell.angle_gamma   90.00
#
_symmetry.space_group_name_H-M   'P 1'
#
loop_
_entity.id
_entity.type
_entity.pdbx_description
1 polymer ?
#
loop_
_entity_poly.entity_id
_entity_poly.type
_entity_poly.pdbx_seq_one_letter_code
_entity_poly.pdbx_strand_id
1 'polypeptide(L)'
;MQGTEGGGGRNTTSPPSGLPYLTPGAGGGLPHCSEKKPFRVYVLLPLLPGFEGDIAQGGSNSIQAILHFTYRTLCRGESSIVSRLQAGSEYQGGEGGLTPQACDDEWSLGLWWKAGASPCLDACGGLRADAPLLLSKVGEAWRNYISFCGLRTHGELQGVLLTELVYVHSKMLIADDRRVIIGSANINDRSLLGKRDSELAVLVEDRELVPSVMGGQEFEAGRFALSLRLECFR
;
A
#
# COMPACT_ATOMS: atom_id res chain seq x y z
N MET A 1 33.52 -10.89 59.24
CA MET A 1 34.12 -9.66 58.68
C MET A 1 33.26 -9.22 57.51
N GLN A 2 32.67 -8.03 57.66
CA GLN A 2 32.18 -7.05 56.67
C GLN A 2 31.54 -7.54 55.36
N GLY A 3 30.29 -7.10 55.13
CA GLY A 3 29.59 -7.18 53.85
C GLY A 3 29.73 -5.90 53.01
N THR A 4 29.01 -5.87 51.88
CA THR A 4 28.44 -4.67 51.23
C THR A 4 27.42 -5.08 50.17
N GLU A 5 26.27 -4.40 50.16
CA GLU A 5 25.22 -4.42 49.14
C GLU A 5 25.63 -3.66 47.87
N GLY A 6 24.96 -3.92 46.73
CA GLY A 6 25.05 -3.08 45.53
C GLY A 6 24.25 -3.66 44.36
N GLY A 7 23.17 -2.99 43.96
CA GLY A 7 22.15 -3.50 43.04
C GLY A 7 22.26 -3.07 41.57
N GLY A 8 21.31 -3.60 40.80
CA GLY A 8 20.56 -2.95 39.70
C GLY A 8 21.30 -2.55 38.40
N GLY A 9 20.87 -3.15 37.29
CA GLY A 9 21.04 -2.55 35.95
C GLY A 9 20.96 -3.54 34.79
N ARG A 10 19.76 -3.76 34.24
CA ARG A 10 19.56 -4.49 32.98
C ARG A 10 19.91 -3.55 31.81
N ASN A 11 20.88 -3.92 30.98
CA ASN A 11 21.20 -3.23 29.74
C ASN A 11 20.08 -3.47 28.71
N THR A 12 19.25 -2.46 28.47
CA THR A 12 18.36 -2.38 27.30
C THR A 12 19.01 -1.46 26.28
N THR A 13 19.52 -2.02 25.18
CA THR A 13 19.95 -1.24 24.01
C THR A 13 18.71 -0.82 23.22
N SER A 14 18.37 0.46 23.29
CA SER A 14 17.33 1.10 22.47
C SER A 14 17.82 1.32 21.02
N PRO A 15 16.96 1.16 19.99
CA PRO A 15 17.26 1.61 18.64
C PRO A 15 17.03 3.13 18.50
N PRO A 16 17.63 3.79 17.48
CA PRO A 16 17.73 5.24 17.41
C PRO A 16 16.37 5.92 17.12
N SER A 17 16.11 6.97 17.89
CA SER A 17 14.99 7.90 17.75
C SER A 17 15.15 8.77 16.50
N GLY A 18 14.21 8.67 15.54
CA GLY A 18 14.31 9.44 14.30
C GLY A 18 13.06 9.53 13.41
N LEU A 19 11.85 9.39 13.95
CA LEU A 19 10.63 9.69 13.20
C LEU A 19 9.82 10.80 13.89
N PRO A 20 9.53 11.93 13.23
CA PRO A 20 8.75 13.01 13.83
C PRO A 20 7.26 12.60 13.88
N TYR A 21 6.72 12.48 15.09
CA TYR A 21 5.30 12.28 15.34
C TYR A 21 4.59 13.65 15.38
N LEU A 22 3.56 13.84 14.53
CA LEU A 22 2.66 14.99 14.59
C LEU A 22 1.43 14.65 15.45
N THR A 23 1.06 15.55 16.36
CA THR A 23 -0.08 15.42 17.28
C THR A 23 -1.42 15.81 16.61
N PRO A 24 -2.57 15.27 17.05
CA PRO A 24 -3.86 15.49 16.37
C PRO A 24 -4.68 16.64 16.99
N GLY A 25 -5.23 17.52 16.13
CA GLY A 25 -6.34 18.45 16.42
C GLY A 25 -7.62 18.07 15.66
N ALA A 26 -8.79 18.12 16.29
CA ALA A 26 -10.06 17.56 15.80
C ALA A 26 -10.60 18.15 14.47
N GLY A 27 -11.26 17.32 13.64
CA GLY A 27 -12.09 17.78 12.51
C GLY A 27 -12.51 16.68 11.53
N GLY A 28 -13.83 16.46 11.38
CA GLY A 28 -14.50 15.37 10.64
C GLY A 28 -14.11 15.15 9.17
N GLY A 29 -14.24 13.89 8.75
CA GLY A 29 -13.74 13.20 7.54
C GLY A 29 -14.03 11.69 7.69
N LEU A 30 -13.67 10.82 6.74
CA LEU A 30 -13.81 9.34 6.90
C LEU A 30 -13.33 8.87 8.28
N PRO A 31 -13.95 7.89 8.98
CA PRO A 31 -13.87 7.73 10.44
C PRO A 31 -12.47 7.70 11.07
N HIS A 32 -11.41 7.32 10.32
CA HIS A 32 -10.02 7.47 10.79
C HIS A 32 -9.30 8.74 10.31
N CYS A 33 -9.64 9.27 9.13
CA CYS A 33 -9.14 10.55 8.62
C CYS A 33 -9.76 11.76 9.38
N SER A 34 -11.02 11.63 9.86
CA SER A 34 -11.66 12.56 10.81
C SER A 34 -10.97 12.60 12.16
N GLU A 35 -10.59 11.43 12.64
CA GLU A 35 -10.11 11.23 14.01
C GLU A 35 -8.60 11.43 14.13
N LYS A 36 -7.91 11.74 13.02
CA LYS A 36 -6.45 11.87 12.92
C LYS A 36 -5.70 10.71 13.58
N LYS A 37 -6.26 9.50 13.46
CA LYS A 37 -5.62 8.29 13.98
C LYS A 37 -4.64 7.75 12.95
N PRO A 38 -3.47 7.25 13.39
CA PRO A 38 -2.52 6.64 12.48
C PRO A 38 -3.15 5.38 11.86
N PHE A 39 -3.22 5.34 10.54
CA PHE A 39 -3.77 4.22 9.77
C PHE A 39 -2.93 3.99 8.52
N ARG A 40 -2.63 2.72 8.20
CA ARG A 40 -1.79 2.35 7.07
C ARG A 40 -2.38 1.14 6.34
N VAL A 41 -2.35 1.19 5.02
CA VAL A 41 -2.77 0.11 4.11
C VAL A 41 -1.61 -0.20 3.18
N TYR A 42 -1.18 -1.46 3.17
CA TYR A 42 -0.19 -1.97 2.22
C TYR A 42 -0.90 -2.86 1.20
N VAL A 43 -0.79 -2.51 -0.08
CA VAL A 43 -1.40 -3.24 -1.18
C VAL A 43 -0.29 -3.79 -2.05
N LEU A 44 -0.09 -5.11 -2.01
CA LEU A 44 0.91 -5.80 -2.81
C LEU A 44 0.22 -6.50 -3.99
N LEU A 45 0.61 -6.14 -5.21
CA LEU A 45 0.01 -6.65 -6.44
C LEU A 45 1.11 -7.18 -7.38
N PRO A 46 0.81 -8.14 -8.26
CA PRO A 46 1.74 -8.50 -9.31
C PRO A 46 1.98 -7.30 -10.23
N LEU A 47 3.23 -7.09 -10.67
CA LEU A 47 3.58 -5.98 -11.57
C LEU A 47 2.81 -6.04 -12.89
N LEU A 48 2.53 -7.26 -13.36
CA LEU A 48 1.74 -7.53 -14.55
C LEU A 48 0.84 -8.76 -14.31
N PRO A 49 -0.36 -8.81 -14.93
CA PRO A 49 -1.22 -9.99 -14.93
C PRO A 49 -0.50 -11.21 -15.54
N GLY A 50 -0.69 -12.40 -14.96
CA GLY A 50 -0.08 -13.66 -15.43
C GLY A 50 -0.76 -14.24 -16.66
N PHE A 51 -0.66 -13.56 -17.80
CA PHE A 51 -1.14 -14.01 -19.09
C PHE A 51 -0.01 -13.97 -20.11
N GLU A 52 -0.05 -14.86 -21.10
CA GLU A 52 0.88 -14.83 -22.22
C GLU A 52 0.67 -13.56 -23.07
N GLY A 53 1.77 -12.94 -23.48
CA GLY A 53 1.78 -11.76 -24.33
C GLY A 53 3.12 -11.03 -24.30
N ASP A 54 3.53 -10.48 -25.44
CA ASP A 54 4.71 -9.63 -25.52
C ASP A 54 4.40 -8.26 -24.89
N ILE A 55 5.02 -8.01 -23.73
CA ILE A 55 4.85 -6.76 -22.97
C ILE A 55 5.43 -5.58 -23.75
N ALA A 56 6.47 -5.79 -24.57
CA ALA A 56 7.09 -4.73 -25.35
C ALA A 56 6.14 -4.13 -26.40
N GLN A 57 5.14 -4.90 -26.82
CA GLN A 57 4.11 -4.48 -27.77
C GLN A 57 2.79 -4.04 -27.10
N GLY A 58 2.80 -3.83 -25.78
CA GLY A 58 1.63 -3.43 -25.01
C GLY A 58 0.80 -4.59 -24.44
N GLY A 59 1.31 -5.82 -24.49
CA GLY A 59 0.67 -7.01 -23.95
C GLY A 59 -0.53 -7.51 -24.79
N SER A 60 -1.07 -8.67 -24.41
CA SER A 60 -2.30 -9.20 -25.02
C SER A 60 -3.53 -8.40 -24.57
N ASN A 61 -4.64 -8.51 -25.33
CA ASN A 61 -5.91 -7.86 -24.98
C ASN A 61 -6.37 -8.20 -23.54
N SER A 62 -6.07 -9.42 -23.06
CA SER A 62 -6.37 -9.83 -21.68
C SER A 62 -5.54 -9.07 -20.65
N ILE A 63 -4.25 -8.85 -20.91
CA ILE A 63 -3.37 -8.05 -20.04
C ILE A 63 -3.89 -6.61 -19.96
N GLN A 64 -4.22 -6.02 -21.12
CA GLN A 64 -4.73 -4.64 -21.18
C GLN A 64 -6.07 -4.49 -20.47
N ALA A 65 -6.99 -5.43 -20.64
CA ALA A 65 -8.30 -5.40 -19.98
C ALA A 65 -8.17 -5.48 -18.46
N ILE A 66 -7.31 -6.36 -17.94
CA ILE A 66 -7.09 -6.48 -16.49
C ILE A 66 -6.42 -5.21 -15.96
N LEU A 67 -5.38 -4.71 -16.63
CA LEU A 67 -4.72 -3.46 -16.25
C LEU A 67 -5.69 -2.27 -16.26
N HIS A 68 -6.61 -2.19 -17.22
CA HIS A 68 -7.64 -1.15 -17.25
C HIS A 68 -8.45 -1.13 -15.95
N PHE A 69 -8.98 -2.27 -15.52
CA PHE A 69 -9.76 -2.36 -14.28
C PHE A 69 -8.90 -2.17 -13.04
N THR A 70 -7.65 -2.67 -13.02
CA THR A 70 -6.70 -2.40 -11.94
C THR A 70 -6.48 -0.90 -11.78
N TYR A 71 -6.08 -0.20 -12.84
CA TYR A 71 -5.85 1.24 -12.76
C TYR A 71 -7.13 2.02 -12.45
N ARG A 72 -8.29 1.60 -12.95
CA ARG A 72 -9.59 2.22 -12.63
C ARG A 72 -9.91 2.16 -11.13
N THR A 73 -9.57 1.04 -10.47
CA THR A 73 -9.72 0.92 -9.02
C THR A 73 -8.68 1.75 -8.27
N LEU A 74 -7.41 1.71 -8.69
CA LEU A 74 -6.32 2.35 -7.96
C LEU A 74 -6.33 3.88 -8.08
N CYS A 75 -6.24 4.42 -9.29
CA CYS A 75 -5.94 5.84 -9.50
C CYS A 75 -6.56 6.50 -10.74
N ARG A 76 -7.27 5.78 -11.61
CA ARG A 76 -7.87 6.34 -12.83
C ARG A 76 -9.38 6.48 -12.70
N GLY A 77 -9.86 7.71 -12.83
CA GLY A 77 -11.28 8.06 -12.75
C GLY A 77 -11.71 8.48 -11.34
N GLU A 78 -12.80 9.23 -11.27
CA GLU A 78 -13.27 9.92 -10.07
C GLU A 78 -13.62 8.98 -8.91
N SER A 79 -14.03 7.75 -9.23
CA SER A 79 -14.36 6.73 -8.24
C SER A 79 -13.15 5.92 -7.74
N SER A 80 -11.95 6.17 -8.28
CA SER A 80 -10.73 5.46 -7.87
C SER A 80 -10.32 5.78 -6.43
N ILE A 81 -9.57 4.88 -5.80
CA ILE A 81 -9.12 5.03 -4.41
C ILE A 81 -8.34 6.34 -4.25
N VAL A 82 -7.33 6.58 -5.09
CA VAL A 82 -6.48 7.77 -5.00
C VAL A 82 -7.29 9.04 -5.25
N SER A 83 -8.14 9.09 -6.29
CA SER A 83 -8.96 10.28 -6.57
C SER A 83 -9.90 10.63 -5.41
N ARG A 84 -10.52 9.61 -4.79
CA ARG A 84 -11.40 9.83 -3.63
C ARG A 84 -10.65 10.25 -2.37
N LEU A 85 -9.44 9.72 -2.15
CA LEU A 85 -8.60 10.13 -1.04
C LEU A 85 -8.09 11.56 -1.22
N GLN A 86 -7.72 11.94 -2.45
CA GLN A 86 -7.31 13.30 -2.78
C GLN A 86 -8.45 14.30 -2.55
N ALA A 87 -9.64 14.03 -3.08
CA ALA A 87 -10.83 14.85 -2.85
C ALA A 87 -11.20 14.96 -1.36
N GLY A 88 -11.03 13.87 -0.60
CA GLY A 88 -11.23 13.87 0.84
C GLY A 88 -10.17 14.66 1.62
N SER A 89 -8.94 14.73 1.11
CA SER A 89 -7.83 15.47 1.74
C SER A 89 -7.89 16.99 1.51
N GLU A 90 -8.46 17.42 0.40
CA GLU A 90 -8.65 18.86 0.09
C GLU A 90 -9.66 19.53 1.02
N TYR A 91 -10.60 18.76 1.60
CA TYR A 91 -11.62 19.31 2.50
C TYR A 91 -11.08 19.78 3.86
N GLN A 92 -9.81 19.53 4.18
CA GLN A 92 -9.16 19.99 5.42
C GLN A 92 -8.31 21.26 5.26
N GLY A 93 -8.31 21.91 4.08
CA GLY A 93 -7.52 23.11 3.78
C GLY A 93 -8.10 24.45 4.23
N GLY A 94 -8.86 24.50 5.33
CA GLY A 94 -9.22 25.75 6.00
C GLY A 94 -8.06 26.23 6.89
N GLU A 95 -7.35 27.26 6.44
CA GLU A 95 -6.34 28.10 7.14
C GLU A 95 -5.57 27.47 8.32
N GLY A 96 -4.38 26.94 8.03
CA GLY A 96 -3.43 26.52 9.06
C GLY A 96 -2.21 25.83 8.45
N GLY A 97 -1.28 26.61 7.90
CA GLY A 97 -0.11 26.10 7.22
C GLY A 97 0.85 25.33 8.14
N LEU A 98 1.09 24.06 7.79
CA LEU A 98 2.32 23.33 8.11
C LEU A 98 2.71 22.56 6.84
N THR A 99 3.80 22.96 6.22
CA THR A 99 4.40 22.28 5.07
C THR A 99 5.02 20.96 5.53
N PRO A 100 4.63 19.79 4.98
CA PRO A 100 5.39 18.57 5.20
C PRO A 100 6.72 18.69 4.48
N GLN A 101 7.81 18.57 5.26
CA GLN A 101 9.17 18.49 4.77
C GLN A 101 9.29 17.24 3.88
N ALA A 102 9.68 17.44 2.62
CA ALA A 102 9.83 16.40 1.62
C ALA A 102 10.86 15.35 2.09
N CYS A 103 10.49 14.08 2.03
CA CYS A 103 11.46 12.99 1.96
C CYS A 103 11.82 12.88 0.47
N ASP A 104 12.94 13.49 0.09
CA ASP A 104 13.48 13.44 -1.27
C ASP A 104 14.04 12.04 -1.54
N ASP A 105 13.16 11.09 -1.87
CA ASP A 105 13.54 9.78 -2.40
C ASP A 105 12.98 9.63 -3.81
N GLU A 106 13.72 10.18 -4.76
CA GLU A 106 13.39 10.33 -6.18
C GLU A 106 13.50 9.02 -6.99
N TRP A 107 12.90 7.90 -6.55
CA TRP A 107 13.10 6.61 -7.25
C TRP A 107 11.93 5.63 -7.40
N SER A 108 10.65 5.97 -7.15
CA SER A 108 9.59 4.94 -7.26
C SER A 108 8.43 5.17 -8.24
N LEU A 109 8.27 6.33 -8.88
CA LEU A 109 7.09 6.60 -9.73
C LEU A 109 7.37 7.20 -11.12
N GLY A 110 8.57 7.74 -11.36
CA GLY A 110 8.91 8.39 -12.64
C GLY A 110 8.99 7.44 -13.84
N LEU A 111 9.30 6.16 -13.61
CA LEU A 111 9.41 5.14 -14.66
C LEU A 111 8.07 4.51 -15.04
N TRP A 112 7.12 4.43 -14.09
CA TRP A 112 5.78 3.89 -14.33
C TRP A 112 4.92 4.79 -15.21
N TRP A 113 5.06 6.11 -15.04
CA TRP A 113 4.31 7.10 -15.84
C TRP A 113 4.79 7.16 -17.30
N LYS A 114 6.09 7.00 -17.54
CA LYS A 114 6.69 7.12 -18.87
C LYS A 114 6.54 5.87 -19.75
N ALA A 115 6.40 4.68 -19.16
CA ALA A 115 6.37 3.43 -19.91
C ALA A 115 4.98 2.97 -20.40
N GLY A 116 3.88 3.61 -19.94
CA GLY A 116 2.51 3.14 -20.21
C GLY A 116 1.55 4.17 -20.79
N ALA A 117 2.02 5.37 -21.14
CA ALA A 117 1.19 6.48 -21.60
C ALA A 117 1.68 7.03 -22.95
N SER A 118 1.76 6.17 -23.98
CA SER A 118 1.99 6.62 -25.36
C SER A 118 1.65 5.49 -26.33
N PRO A 119 0.36 5.10 -26.47
CA PRO A 119 -0.36 5.59 -27.65
C PRO A 119 -1.91 5.68 -27.55
N CYS A 120 -2.54 5.63 -26.37
CA CYS A 120 -4.01 5.57 -26.29
C CYS A 120 -4.73 6.93 -26.20
N LEU A 121 -4.01 8.07 -26.27
CA LEU A 121 -4.62 9.39 -26.15
C LEU A 121 -5.34 9.89 -27.43
N ASP A 122 -5.15 9.23 -28.57
CA ASP A 122 -5.67 9.73 -29.85
C ASP A 122 -6.99 9.09 -30.31
N ALA A 123 -7.59 8.20 -29.51
CA ALA A 123 -8.82 7.48 -29.91
C ALA A 123 -10.14 8.05 -29.34
N CYS A 124 -10.09 9.07 -28.47
CA CYS A 124 -11.28 9.76 -28.00
C CYS A 124 -11.22 11.22 -28.45
N GLY A 125 -11.90 11.49 -29.57
CA GLY A 125 -12.01 12.83 -30.14
C GLY A 125 -12.51 13.85 -29.12
N GLY A 126 -11.82 15.00 -29.10
CA GLY A 126 -12.37 16.27 -28.65
C GLY A 126 -12.56 16.42 -27.14
N LEU A 127 -11.47 16.59 -26.40
CA LEU A 127 -11.49 17.48 -25.24
C LEU A 127 -10.34 18.48 -25.34
N ARG A 128 -10.74 19.72 -25.10
CA ARG A 128 -10.01 20.96 -25.28
C ARG A 128 -8.67 21.01 -24.53
N ALA A 129 -7.68 21.61 -25.18
CA ALA A 129 -6.30 21.80 -24.73
C ALA A 129 -6.15 22.95 -23.72
N ASP A 130 -6.95 22.94 -22.65
CA ASP A 130 -6.96 24.01 -21.65
C ASP A 130 -7.13 23.43 -20.24
N ALA A 131 -6.10 22.73 -19.76
CA ALA A 131 -5.88 22.55 -18.33
C ALA A 131 -4.40 22.38 -17.94
N PRO A 132 -3.52 23.40 -18.08
CA PRO A 132 -2.15 23.31 -17.55
C PRO A 132 -1.98 23.90 -16.13
N LEU A 133 -3.05 24.22 -15.39
CA LEU A 133 -2.92 25.01 -14.13
C LEU A 133 -3.75 24.53 -12.92
N LEU A 134 -4.26 23.29 -12.92
CA LEU A 134 -5.00 22.74 -11.77
C LEU A 134 -4.41 21.44 -11.20
N LEU A 135 -3.20 21.06 -11.60
CA LEU A 135 -2.51 19.86 -11.10
C LEU A 135 -1.47 20.16 -10.00
N SER A 136 -1.23 21.43 -9.69
CA SER A 136 -0.13 21.87 -8.81
C SER A 136 -0.49 22.00 -7.33
N LYS A 137 -1.71 21.60 -6.91
CA LYS A 137 -2.14 21.63 -5.50
C LYS A 137 -2.94 20.41 -5.06
N VAL A 138 -2.80 19.27 -5.74
CA VAL A 138 -3.42 18.04 -5.26
C VAL A 138 -2.58 17.51 -4.11
N GLY A 139 -3.14 17.50 -2.90
CA GLY A 139 -2.43 17.11 -1.69
C GLY A 139 -1.89 15.68 -1.77
N GLU A 140 -0.60 15.50 -1.48
CA GLU A 140 0.04 14.19 -1.40
C GLU A 140 -0.27 13.44 -0.09
N ALA A 141 -1.11 13.99 0.78
CA ALA A 141 -1.42 13.46 2.10
C ALA A 141 -1.96 12.02 2.08
N TRP A 142 -2.59 11.58 0.97
CA TRP A 142 -3.06 10.20 0.80
C TRP A 142 -1.94 9.16 0.91
N ARG A 143 -0.69 9.52 0.56
CA ARG A 143 0.52 8.68 0.68
C ARG A 143 0.81 8.29 2.13
N ASN A 144 0.30 9.06 3.11
CA ASN A 144 0.41 8.73 4.52
C ASN A 144 -0.51 7.58 4.95
N TYR A 145 -1.44 7.14 4.10
CA TYR A 145 -2.44 6.14 4.46
C TYR A 145 -2.33 4.85 3.64
N ILE A 146 -1.92 4.93 2.38
CA ILE A 146 -1.90 3.76 1.48
C ILE A 146 -0.65 3.71 0.62
N SER A 147 -0.08 2.51 0.47
CA SER A 147 1.03 2.23 -0.43
C SER A 147 0.70 1.07 -1.37
N PHE A 148 0.99 1.25 -2.65
CA PHE A 148 0.86 0.21 -3.68
C PHE A 148 2.25 -0.25 -4.08
N CYS A 149 2.52 -1.54 -3.94
CA CYS A 149 3.82 -2.15 -4.23
C CYS A 149 3.67 -3.35 -5.17
N GLY A 150 4.74 -3.67 -5.87
CA GLY A 150 4.91 -4.95 -6.56
C GLY A 150 6.30 -5.51 -6.30
N LEU A 151 6.50 -6.79 -6.62
CA LEU A 151 7.76 -7.49 -6.35
C LEU A 151 8.54 -7.74 -7.65
N ARG A 152 9.86 -7.59 -7.58
CA ARG A 152 10.81 -7.87 -8.66
C ARG A 152 12.11 -8.40 -8.07
N THR A 153 12.73 -9.33 -8.76
CA THR A 153 14.04 -9.86 -8.44
C THR A 153 14.98 -9.77 -9.63
N HIS A 154 16.26 -10.07 -9.42
CA HIS A 154 17.28 -10.14 -10.45
C HIS A 154 18.22 -11.32 -10.18
N GLY A 155 18.93 -11.75 -11.21
CA GLY A 155 19.88 -12.84 -11.14
C GLY A 155 20.77 -12.88 -12.38
N GLU A 156 21.61 -13.90 -12.46
CA GLU A 156 22.52 -14.12 -13.60
C GLU A 156 22.21 -15.46 -14.25
N LEU A 157 22.10 -15.48 -15.57
CA LEU A 157 21.95 -16.69 -16.37
C LEU A 157 22.99 -16.67 -17.50
N GLN A 158 23.90 -17.65 -17.50
CA GLN A 158 24.96 -17.78 -18.50
C GLN A 158 25.81 -16.51 -18.69
N GLY A 159 26.18 -15.82 -17.59
CA GLY A 159 26.95 -14.57 -17.65
C GLY A 159 26.12 -13.33 -17.98
N VAL A 160 24.81 -13.47 -18.20
CA VAL A 160 23.90 -12.36 -18.52
C VAL A 160 23.06 -12.03 -17.30
N LEU A 161 23.08 -10.76 -16.88
CA LEU A 161 22.19 -10.27 -15.83
C LEU A 161 20.76 -10.16 -16.35
N LEU A 162 19.82 -10.72 -15.60
CA LEU A 162 18.39 -10.73 -15.89
C LEU A 162 17.61 -10.17 -14.70
N THR A 163 16.46 -9.58 -14.99
CA THR A 163 15.48 -9.18 -13.97
C THR A 163 14.10 -9.66 -14.34
N GLU A 164 13.39 -10.22 -13.37
CA GLU A 164 12.03 -10.69 -13.56
C GLU A 164 11.12 -10.28 -12.42
N LEU A 165 9.84 -10.12 -12.73
CA LEU A 165 8.83 -9.88 -11.71
C LEU A 165 8.66 -11.12 -10.83
N VAL A 166 8.39 -10.92 -9.55
CA VAL A 166 7.93 -12.00 -8.68
C VAL A 166 6.41 -11.98 -8.70
N TYR A 167 5.81 -13.03 -9.24
CA TYR A 167 4.37 -13.08 -9.47
C TYR A 167 3.60 -13.28 -8.16
N VAL A 168 2.96 -12.22 -7.68
CA VAL A 168 2.13 -12.25 -6.46
C VAL A 168 0.82 -12.96 -6.77
N HIS A 169 0.75 -14.25 -6.46
CA HIS A 169 -0.47 -15.04 -6.60
C HIS A 169 -1.27 -15.16 -5.29
N SER A 170 -0.76 -14.63 -4.18
CA SER A 170 -1.42 -14.69 -2.88
C SER A 170 -2.78 -13.99 -2.89
N LYS A 171 -3.78 -14.57 -2.20
CA LYS A 171 -5.05 -13.92 -1.88
C LYS A 171 -5.22 -13.93 -0.37
N MET A 172 -4.70 -12.88 0.26
CA MET A 172 -4.54 -12.78 1.69
C MET A 172 -4.80 -11.35 2.15
N LEU A 173 -5.40 -11.22 3.33
CA LEU A 173 -5.59 -9.96 4.03
C LEU A 173 -5.19 -10.15 5.49
N ILE A 174 -4.35 -9.26 6.02
CA ILE A 174 -3.99 -9.20 7.45
C ILE A 174 -4.49 -7.86 7.99
N ALA A 175 -5.21 -7.88 9.11
CA ALA A 175 -5.72 -6.69 9.77
C ALA A 175 -5.30 -6.66 11.25
N ASP A 176 -4.79 -5.50 11.67
CA ASP A 176 -4.42 -5.14 13.04
C ASP A 176 -3.52 -6.15 13.77
N ASP A 177 -2.70 -6.91 13.04
CA ASP A 177 -1.93 -8.05 13.57
C ASP A 177 -2.78 -9.01 14.43
N ARG A 178 -4.08 -9.18 14.12
CA ARG A 178 -5.02 -10.03 14.88
C ARG A 178 -5.94 -10.90 14.03
N ARG A 179 -6.22 -10.48 12.80
CA ARG A 179 -7.10 -11.19 11.88
C ARG A 179 -6.40 -11.43 10.57
N VAL A 180 -6.56 -12.64 10.05
CA VAL A 180 -6.05 -13.02 8.74
C VAL A 180 -7.15 -13.71 7.95
N ILE A 181 -7.33 -13.31 6.69
CA ILE A 181 -8.09 -14.07 5.71
C ILE A 181 -7.09 -14.64 4.71
N ILE A 182 -7.17 -15.95 4.47
CA ILE A 182 -6.39 -16.65 3.43
C ILE A 182 -7.36 -17.48 2.60
N GLY A 183 -7.23 -17.43 1.28
CA GLY A 183 -8.09 -18.22 0.41
C GLY A 183 -7.67 -18.21 -1.06
N SER A 184 -8.61 -18.60 -1.91
CA SER A 184 -8.48 -18.58 -3.37
C SER A 184 -9.06 -17.32 -4.02
N ALA A 185 -9.98 -16.64 -3.32
CA ALA A 185 -10.74 -15.51 -3.85
C ALA A 185 -9.87 -14.28 -4.14
N ASN A 186 -9.79 -13.89 -5.41
CA ASN A 186 -9.16 -12.63 -5.80
C ASN A 186 -10.04 -11.43 -5.40
N ILE A 187 -9.46 -10.23 -5.28
CA ILE A 187 -10.23 -8.98 -5.10
C ILE A 187 -10.81 -8.56 -6.45
N ASN A 188 -11.88 -9.22 -6.88
CA ASN A 188 -12.66 -8.88 -8.07
C ASN A 188 -14.07 -9.48 -8.02
N ASP A 189 -14.95 -9.04 -8.90
CA ASP A 189 -16.32 -9.51 -8.98
C ASP A 189 -16.46 -11.00 -9.34
N ARG A 190 -15.46 -11.57 -10.04
CA ARG A 190 -15.46 -12.99 -10.42
C ARG A 190 -15.38 -13.89 -9.18
N SER A 191 -14.56 -13.52 -8.22
CA SER A 191 -14.38 -14.27 -6.97
C SER A 191 -15.35 -13.83 -5.86
N LEU A 192 -15.72 -12.54 -5.77
CA LEU A 192 -16.43 -12.01 -4.60
C LEU A 192 -17.96 -11.97 -4.69
N LEU A 193 -18.56 -12.05 -5.89
CA LEU A 193 -20.03 -11.99 -6.03
C LEU A 193 -20.76 -13.29 -5.66
N GLY A 194 -20.04 -14.40 -5.51
CA GLY A 194 -20.59 -15.73 -5.19
C GLY A 194 -21.45 -16.40 -6.27
N LYS A 195 -21.81 -15.67 -7.34
CA LYS A 195 -22.59 -16.18 -8.49
C LYS A 195 -21.73 -16.65 -9.66
N ARG A 196 -20.41 -16.61 -9.53
CA ARG A 196 -19.44 -16.87 -10.60
C ARG A 196 -18.53 -18.03 -10.19
N ASP A 197 -17.27 -17.77 -9.89
CA ASP A 197 -16.33 -18.83 -9.49
C ASP A 197 -16.64 -19.35 -8.09
N SER A 198 -16.39 -20.64 -7.87
CA SER A 198 -16.42 -21.24 -6.54
C SER A 198 -15.10 -20.98 -5.84
N GLU A 199 -15.15 -20.31 -4.70
CA GLU A 199 -13.98 -19.90 -3.94
C GLU A 199 -14.06 -20.42 -2.50
N LEU A 200 -12.90 -20.62 -1.86
CA LEU A 200 -12.82 -20.96 -0.45
C LEU A 200 -11.87 -20.01 0.25
N ALA A 201 -12.25 -19.57 1.44
CA ALA A 201 -11.42 -18.74 2.31
C ALA A 201 -11.63 -19.14 3.76
N VAL A 202 -10.57 -18.98 4.57
CA VAL A 202 -10.59 -19.17 6.01
C VAL A 202 -10.30 -17.84 6.68
N LEU A 203 -11.14 -17.47 7.66
CA LEU A 203 -10.87 -16.39 8.59
C LEU A 203 -10.20 -16.99 9.84
N VAL A 204 -9.00 -16.51 10.13
CA VAL A 204 -8.25 -16.82 11.35
C VAL A 204 -8.30 -15.60 12.26
N GLU A 205 -8.88 -15.78 13.44
CA GLU A 205 -8.87 -14.79 14.52
C GLU A 205 -8.03 -15.33 15.67
N ASP A 206 -6.93 -14.64 15.98
CA ASP A 206 -6.05 -15.04 17.07
C ASP A 206 -6.75 -14.91 18.42
N ARG A 207 -6.68 -15.97 19.23
CA ARG A 207 -7.07 -15.95 20.64
C ARG A 207 -5.88 -15.83 21.58
N GLU A 208 -4.71 -16.25 21.12
CA GLU A 208 -3.46 -16.12 21.86
C GLU A 208 -2.77 -14.83 21.44
N LEU A 209 -2.58 -13.94 22.42
CA LEU A 209 -1.96 -12.64 22.21
C LEU A 209 -0.53 -12.62 22.75
N VAL A 210 0.33 -11.86 22.08
CA VAL A 210 1.72 -11.64 22.44
C VAL A 210 1.99 -10.13 22.52
N PRO A 211 2.85 -9.69 23.46
CA PRO A 211 3.25 -8.29 23.55
C PRO A 211 3.92 -7.81 22.26
N SER A 212 3.49 -6.66 21.76
CA SER A 212 3.94 -6.01 20.53
C SER A 212 3.79 -4.49 20.63
N VAL A 213 4.02 -3.77 19.53
CA VAL A 213 3.92 -2.31 19.46
C VAL A 213 3.12 -1.91 18.22
N MET A 214 2.16 -0.99 18.39
CA MET A 214 1.36 -0.42 17.31
C MET A 214 1.29 1.10 17.48
N GLY A 215 1.71 1.85 16.45
CA GLY A 215 1.73 3.32 16.53
C GLY A 215 2.65 3.89 17.64
N GLY A 216 3.67 3.14 18.05
CA GLY A 216 4.57 3.51 19.16
C GLY A 216 4.00 3.23 20.56
N GLN A 217 2.81 2.64 20.68
CA GLN A 217 2.20 2.25 21.94
C GLN A 217 2.24 0.73 22.13
N GLU A 218 2.26 0.27 23.37
CA GLU A 218 2.13 -1.14 23.70
C GLU A 218 0.83 -1.71 23.11
N PHE A 219 0.94 -2.86 22.45
CA PHE A 219 -0.17 -3.49 21.76
C PHE A 219 -0.10 -5.00 21.88
N GLU A 220 -1.22 -5.63 22.21
CA GLU A 220 -1.34 -7.08 22.22
C GLU A 220 -1.68 -7.59 20.83
N ALA A 221 -0.72 -8.20 20.14
CA ALA A 221 -0.88 -8.73 18.79
C ALA A 221 -1.21 -10.24 18.82
N GLY A 222 -1.95 -10.73 17.84
CA GLY A 222 -2.19 -12.15 17.65
C GLY A 222 -0.92 -12.89 17.26
N ARG A 223 -0.65 -14.05 17.90
CA ARG A 223 0.55 -14.84 17.61
C ARG A 223 0.66 -15.22 16.13
N PHE A 224 -0.42 -15.70 15.53
CA PHE A 224 -0.42 -16.13 14.12
C PHE A 224 -0.33 -14.94 13.17
N ALA A 225 -1.20 -13.94 13.32
CA ALA A 225 -1.24 -12.78 12.44
C ALA A 225 0.07 -11.98 12.45
N LEU A 226 0.65 -11.73 13.63
CA LEU A 226 1.93 -11.03 13.76
C LEU A 226 3.06 -11.81 13.10
N SER A 227 3.19 -13.11 13.39
CA SER A 227 4.27 -13.93 12.83
C SER A 227 4.20 -14.00 11.30
N LEU A 228 2.99 -14.17 10.76
CA LEU A 228 2.76 -14.18 9.32
C LEU A 228 3.11 -12.82 8.67
N ARG A 229 2.67 -11.70 9.26
CA ARG A 229 3.03 -10.37 8.74
C ARG A 229 4.54 -10.15 8.76
N LEU A 230 5.21 -10.50 9.87
CA LEU A 230 6.66 -10.36 9.99
C LEU A 230 7.43 -11.25 9.02
N GLU A 231 6.90 -12.43 8.66
CA GLU A 231 7.45 -13.26 7.59
C GLU A 231 7.32 -12.58 6.22
N CYS A 232 6.17 -11.96 5.93
CA CYS A 232 5.97 -11.23 4.67
C CYS A 232 6.83 -9.96 4.53
N PHE A 233 7.27 -9.39 5.65
CA PHE A 233 8.04 -8.13 5.69
C PHE A 233 9.56 -8.35 5.71
N ARG A 234 10.01 -9.60 5.91
CA ARG A 234 11.42 -9.98 5.85
C ARG A 234 11.92 -10.03 4.41
#